data_AF-A0A952V0A2-F1
#
_entry.id   AF-A0A952V0A2-F1
#
_cell.length_a   1.000
_cell.length_b   1.000
_cell.length_c   1.000
_cell.angle_alpha   90.00
_cell.angle_beta   90.00
_cell.angle_gamma   90.00
#
_symmetry.space_group_name_H-M   'P 1'
#
loop_
_entity.id
_entity.type
_entity.pdbx_description
1 polymer ?
#
loop_
_entity_poly.entity_id
_entity_poly.type
_entity_poly.pdbx_seq_one_letter_code
_entity_poly.pdbx_strand_id
1 'polypeptide(L)'
;MKLATILAAAVLFCASPALADGPCTPAVAATWGTGATTATTNAAASPALDSPVARARDLLARARLLDEAASNDDKAAIELTARLPTLRASAKAARERADRATGDDRETLVAHAEELEADVIVSEAEVISRKRTAVDNRQTAAALRARAVHIVREPPPDATSQNGASCDPPFRFTADGRKIYRIECFR
;
A
#
# COMPACT_ATOMS: atom_id res chain seq x y z
N MET A 1 10.54 36.13 -37.30
CA MET A 1 11.97 35.87 -37.08
C MET A 1 12.08 34.64 -36.21
N LYS A 2 12.81 33.62 -36.69
CA LYS A 2 13.01 32.31 -36.05
C LYS A 2 14.04 32.45 -34.92
N LEU A 3 13.77 31.86 -33.76
CA LEU A 3 14.80 31.36 -32.86
C LEU A 3 14.29 30.06 -32.21
N ALA A 4 14.85 28.97 -32.71
CA ALA A 4 14.73 27.64 -32.15
C ALA A 4 15.74 27.50 -31.00
N THR A 5 15.33 26.89 -29.90
CA THR A 5 16.27 26.34 -28.92
C THR A 5 15.79 24.96 -28.52
N ILE A 6 16.68 23.99 -28.70
CA ILE A 6 16.49 22.56 -28.62
C ILE A 6 17.30 22.05 -27.41
N LEU A 7 16.75 21.04 -26.72
CA LEU A 7 17.38 20.11 -25.76
C LEU A 7 18.05 20.67 -24.49
N ALA A 8 17.67 20.13 -23.32
CA ALA A 8 18.39 19.00 -22.73
C ALA A 8 17.71 18.50 -21.44
N ALA A 9 17.81 17.19 -21.25
CA ALA A 9 17.22 16.41 -20.19
C ALA A 9 17.79 16.70 -18.79
N ALA A 10 16.95 16.53 -17.76
CA ALA A 10 17.38 16.10 -16.43
C ALA A 10 16.23 15.36 -15.75
N VAL A 11 16.12 14.06 -16.03
CA VAL A 11 15.36 13.12 -15.22
C VAL A 11 16.06 13.05 -13.87
N LEU A 12 15.47 13.69 -12.85
CA LEU A 12 15.95 13.61 -11.48
C LEU A 12 15.54 12.24 -10.90
N PHE A 13 16.33 11.23 -11.22
CA PHE A 13 16.33 9.93 -10.56
C PHE A 13 17.02 10.11 -9.21
N CYS A 14 16.25 10.23 -8.11
CA CYS A 14 16.79 10.22 -6.76
C CYS A 14 17.34 8.82 -6.44
N ALA A 15 18.60 8.60 -6.81
CA ALA A 15 19.40 7.48 -6.32
C ALA A 15 19.85 7.80 -4.88
N SER A 16 19.40 6.99 -3.93
CA SER A 16 19.90 6.98 -2.56
C SER A 16 21.39 6.60 -2.54
N PRO A 17 22.20 7.17 -1.63
CA PRO A 17 23.63 6.85 -1.55
C PRO A 17 23.85 5.44 -0.98
N ALA A 18 24.67 4.67 -1.69
CA ALA A 18 25.34 3.50 -1.16
C ALA A 18 26.38 3.94 -0.11
N LEU A 19 26.36 3.35 1.08
CA LEU A 19 27.41 3.49 2.08
C LEU A 19 28.02 2.12 2.41
N ALA A 20 29.27 1.97 1.96
CA ALA A 20 30.40 1.23 2.52
C ALA A 20 30.22 -0.17 3.14
N ASP A 21 30.93 -1.12 2.54
CA ASP A 21 31.39 -2.37 3.14
C ASP A 21 32.11 -2.17 4.48
N GLY A 22 31.74 -2.98 5.46
CA GLY A 22 32.51 -3.21 6.68
C GLY A 22 32.21 -4.61 7.22
N PRO A 23 33.15 -5.57 7.16
CA PRO A 23 32.91 -6.91 7.68
C PRO A 23 33.13 -6.91 9.20
N CYS A 24 32.04 -6.74 9.95
CA CYS A 24 32.00 -7.09 11.37
C CYS A 24 31.01 -8.24 11.53
N THR A 25 31.54 -9.46 11.60
CA THR A 25 30.80 -10.66 11.99
C THR A 25 30.09 -10.44 13.33
N PRO A 26 28.76 -10.60 13.45
CA PRO A 26 28.16 -10.70 14.76
C PRO A 26 28.35 -12.14 15.26
N ALA A 27 29.17 -12.29 16.29
CA ALA A 27 29.04 -13.42 17.20
C ALA A 27 27.65 -13.30 17.85
N VAL A 28 26.71 -14.16 17.44
CA VAL A 28 25.38 -14.22 18.02
C VAL A 28 25.48 -14.90 19.39
N ALA A 29 25.75 -14.12 20.42
CA ALA A 29 25.47 -14.52 21.79
C ALA A 29 23.97 -14.25 22.06
N ALA A 30 23.12 -15.25 21.80
CA ALA A 30 21.72 -15.21 22.19
C ALA A 30 21.60 -15.31 23.71
N THR A 31 21.59 -14.16 24.39
CA THR A 31 21.40 -14.07 25.84
C THR A 31 19.95 -13.65 26.09
N TRP A 32 19.19 -14.51 26.76
CA TRP A 32 17.77 -14.31 27.00
C TRP A 32 17.51 -13.28 28.10
N GLY A 33 16.72 -12.25 27.76
CA GLY A 33 15.77 -11.57 28.66
C GLY A 33 16.29 -10.41 29.52
N THR A 34 15.99 -9.17 29.10
CA THR A 34 15.52 -8.08 29.98
C THR A 34 14.83 -7.00 29.13
N GLY A 35 13.76 -6.42 29.66
CA GLY A 35 12.74 -5.71 28.89
C GLY A 35 13.01 -4.26 28.51
N ALA A 36 12.14 -3.82 27.58
CA ALA A 36 11.59 -2.47 27.36
C ALA A 36 12.54 -1.31 27.05
N THR A 37 12.53 -0.87 25.78
CA THR A 37 12.46 0.53 25.27
C THR A 37 12.92 0.48 23.80
N THR A 38 12.08 0.51 22.78
CA THR A 38 11.37 1.69 22.27
C THR A 38 10.50 1.18 21.12
N ALA A 39 9.19 1.28 21.26
CA ALA A 39 8.26 1.01 20.17
C ALA A 39 8.20 2.24 19.26
N THR A 40 9.19 2.39 18.40
CA THR A 40 9.18 3.38 17.32
C THR A 40 9.61 2.69 16.03
N THR A 41 8.65 2.56 15.12
CA THR A 41 8.83 2.48 13.66
C THR A 41 10.00 1.62 13.19
N ASN A 42 9.77 0.32 13.04
CA ASN A 42 10.27 -0.45 11.90
C ASN A 42 9.54 -1.80 11.84
N ALA A 43 8.78 -2.01 10.77
CA ALA A 43 8.08 -3.25 10.43
C ALA A 43 9.07 -4.35 9.99
N ALA A 44 10.09 -4.62 10.82
CA ALA A 44 11.09 -5.66 10.62
C ALA A 44 11.59 -6.23 11.96
N ALA A 45 10.78 -6.19 13.02
CA ALA A 45 11.03 -7.01 14.20
C ALA A 45 10.75 -8.48 13.84
N SER A 46 11.76 -9.33 13.99
CA SER A 46 11.82 -10.73 13.54
C SER A 46 10.46 -11.47 13.55
N PRO A 47 9.96 -11.98 12.40
CA PRO A 47 8.70 -12.73 12.31
C PRO A 47 8.75 -14.11 12.99
N ALA A 48 9.77 -14.40 13.79
CA ALA A 48 10.08 -15.74 14.30
C ALA A 48 9.41 -16.07 15.65
N LEU A 49 8.88 -15.09 16.39
CA LEU A 49 8.41 -15.32 17.79
C LEU A 49 6.94 -14.97 18.06
N ASP A 50 6.22 -14.37 17.11
CA ASP A 50 4.81 -14.07 17.29
C ASP A 50 3.93 -15.31 17.16
N SER A 51 2.92 -15.42 18.03
CA SER A 51 1.95 -16.50 17.95
C SER A 51 1.23 -16.48 16.59
N PRO A 52 0.93 -17.64 16.00
CA PRO A 52 0.23 -17.70 14.71
C PRO A 52 -1.11 -16.97 14.75
N VAL A 53 -1.78 -17.00 15.91
CA VAL A 53 -3.02 -16.26 16.17
C VAL A 53 -2.80 -14.75 16.19
N ALA A 54 -1.73 -14.26 16.81
CA ALA A 54 -1.40 -12.83 16.79
C ALA A 54 -1.10 -12.34 15.37
N ARG A 55 -0.36 -13.14 14.60
CA ARG A 55 -0.06 -12.85 13.19
C ARG A 55 -1.32 -12.83 12.32
N ALA A 56 -2.22 -13.80 12.50
CA ALA A 56 -3.49 -13.84 11.79
C ALA A 56 -4.36 -12.61 12.12
N ARG A 57 -4.37 -12.15 13.40
CA ARG A 57 -5.09 -10.94 13.80
C ARG A 57 -4.52 -9.68 13.15
N ASP A 58 -3.20 -9.53 13.04
CA ASP A 58 -2.58 -8.40 12.36
C ASP A 58 -2.95 -8.36 10.86
N LEU A 59 -2.89 -9.51 10.18
CA LEU A 59 -3.32 -9.60 8.77
C LEU A 59 -4.79 -9.23 8.57
N LEU A 60 -5.67 -9.65 9.49
CA LEU A 60 -7.09 -9.28 9.45
C LEU A 60 -7.31 -7.80 9.74
N ALA A 61 -6.53 -7.19 10.65
CA ALA A 61 -6.60 -5.76 10.92
C ALA A 61 -6.19 -4.94 9.68
N ARG A 62 -5.10 -5.33 9.01
CA ARG A 62 -4.66 -4.71 7.75
C ARG A 62 -5.69 -4.88 6.63
N ALA A 63 -6.31 -6.06 6.52
CA ALA A 63 -7.37 -6.30 5.54
C ALA A 63 -8.56 -5.35 5.74
N ARG A 64 -8.97 -5.10 7.00
CA ARG A 64 -10.08 -4.17 7.30
C ARG A 64 -9.76 -2.73 6.89
N LEU A 65 -8.53 -2.26 7.16
CA LEU A 65 -8.10 -0.92 6.74
C LEU A 65 -8.15 -0.76 5.22
N LEU A 66 -7.79 -1.80 4.47
CA LEU A 66 -7.88 -1.81 3.01
C LEU A 66 -9.33 -1.82 2.51
N ASP A 67 -10.24 -2.51 3.19
CA ASP A 67 -11.67 -2.44 2.85
C ASP A 67 -12.24 -1.05 3.09
N GLU A 68 -11.90 -0.42 4.21
CA GLU A 68 -12.33 0.94 4.53
C GLU A 68 -11.79 1.93 3.51
N ALA A 69 -10.51 1.81 3.13
CA ALA A 69 -9.91 2.60 2.06
C ALA A 69 -10.65 2.39 0.73
N ALA A 70 -10.93 1.14 0.34
CA ALA A 70 -11.69 0.83 -0.87
C ALA A 70 -13.12 1.43 -0.84
N SER A 71 -13.79 1.37 0.31
CA SER A 71 -15.11 1.99 0.49
C SER A 71 -15.06 3.52 0.41
N ASN A 72 -13.97 4.15 0.85
CA ASN A 72 -13.80 5.60 0.72
C ASN A 72 -13.51 5.99 -0.74
N ASP A 73 -12.69 5.22 -1.45
CA ASP A 73 -12.43 5.41 -2.88
C ASP A 73 -13.69 5.25 -3.73
N ASP A 74 -14.53 4.25 -3.43
CA ASP A 74 -15.83 4.06 -4.10
C ASP A 74 -16.76 5.26 -3.87
N LYS A 75 -16.85 5.78 -2.63
CA LYS A 75 -17.66 6.97 -2.32
C LYS A 75 -17.18 8.20 -3.09
N ALA A 76 -15.86 8.43 -3.12
CA ALA A 76 -15.27 9.52 -3.88
C ALA A 76 -15.51 9.37 -5.39
N ALA A 77 -15.41 8.14 -5.92
CA ALA A 77 -15.72 7.87 -7.32
C ALA A 77 -17.20 8.13 -7.65
N ILE A 78 -18.13 7.78 -6.75
CA ILE A 78 -19.57 8.06 -6.90
C ILE A 78 -19.82 9.57 -6.92
N GLU A 79 -19.22 10.31 -5.99
CA GLU A 79 -19.36 11.76 -5.91
C GLU A 79 -18.83 12.47 -7.16
N LEU A 80 -17.65 12.08 -7.64
CA LEU A 80 -17.09 12.60 -8.89
C LEU A 80 -17.96 12.24 -10.10
N THR A 81 -18.46 11.00 -10.15
CA THR A 81 -19.37 10.56 -11.22
C THR A 81 -20.66 11.38 -11.23
N ALA A 82 -21.18 11.78 -10.06
CA ALA A 82 -22.36 12.63 -9.96
C ALA A 82 -22.11 14.07 -10.44
N ARG A 83 -20.87 14.58 -10.32
CA ARG A 83 -20.47 15.93 -10.76
C ARG A 83 -20.08 15.99 -12.25
N LEU A 84 -19.65 14.89 -12.84
CA LEU A 84 -19.21 14.86 -14.25
C LEU A 84 -20.25 15.40 -15.27
N PRO A 85 -21.55 15.10 -15.17
CA PRO A 85 -22.54 15.62 -16.13
C PRO A 85 -22.62 17.15 -16.14
N THR A 86 -22.56 17.79 -14.97
CA THR A 86 -22.62 19.26 -14.89
C THR A 86 -21.34 19.89 -15.43
N LEU A 87 -20.19 19.29 -15.15
CA LEU A 87 -18.89 19.71 -15.68
C LEU A 87 -18.81 19.60 -17.22
N ARG A 88 -19.33 18.50 -17.78
CA ARG A 88 -19.44 18.35 -19.25
C ARG A 88 -20.37 19.38 -19.87
N ALA A 89 -21.48 19.69 -19.21
CA ALA A 89 -22.40 20.73 -19.67
C ALA A 89 -21.75 22.12 -19.61
N SER A 90 -20.97 22.44 -18.56
CA SER A 90 -20.26 23.73 -18.47
C SER A 90 -19.14 23.85 -19.48
N ALA A 91 -18.35 22.79 -19.71
CA ALA A 91 -17.30 22.78 -20.73
C ALA A 91 -17.90 23.00 -22.13
N LYS A 92 -18.98 22.29 -22.47
CA LYS A 92 -19.71 22.48 -23.73
C LYS A 92 -20.25 23.92 -23.87
N ALA A 93 -20.87 24.45 -22.82
CA ALA A 93 -21.38 25.83 -22.85
C ALA A 93 -20.26 26.86 -23.01
N ALA A 94 -19.10 26.64 -22.39
CA ALA A 94 -17.93 27.50 -22.57
C ALA A 94 -17.39 27.44 -24.00
N ARG A 95 -17.31 26.25 -24.59
CA ARG A 95 -16.90 26.08 -26.00
C ARG A 95 -17.86 26.80 -26.95
N GLU A 96 -19.16 26.61 -26.77
CA GLU A 96 -20.16 27.29 -27.60
C GLU A 96 -20.12 28.83 -27.45
N ARG A 97 -19.73 29.36 -26.27
CA ARG A 97 -19.50 30.80 -26.09
C ARG A 97 -18.25 31.27 -26.82
N ALA A 98 -17.15 30.51 -26.73
CA ALA A 98 -15.91 30.81 -27.43
C ALA A 98 -16.10 30.80 -28.95
N ASP A 99 -16.86 29.84 -29.49
CA ASP A 99 -17.15 29.73 -30.92
C ASP A 99 -17.99 30.91 -31.46
N ARG A 100 -18.81 31.52 -30.59
CA ARG A 100 -19.63 32.70 -30.93
C ARG A 100 -18.89 34.03 -30.72
N ALA A 101 -17.74 34.03 -30.04
CA ALA A 101 -16.98 35.23 -29.74
C ALA A 101 -16.15 35.71 -30.95
N THR A 102 -15.97 37.03 -31.05
CA THR A 102 -15.15 37.69 -32.06
C THR A 102 -14.21 38.70 -31.41
N GLY A 103 -13.12 39.06 -32.10
CA GLY A 103 -12.12 39.99 -31.58
C GLY A 103 -11.26 39.40 -30.46
N ASP A 104 -10.69 40.28 -29.63
CA ASP A 104 -9.66 39.94 -28.64
C ASP A 104 -10.17 39.03 -27.50
N ASP A 105 -11.46 39.09 -27.18
CA ASP A 105 -12.07 38.24 -26.13
C ASP A 105 -12.11 36.76 -26.53
N ARG A 106 -12.06 36.45 -27.83
CA ARG A 106 -12.13 35.08 -28.34
C ARG A 106 -11.00 34.21 -27.80
N GLU A 107 -9.77 34.72 -27.75
CA GLU A 107 -8.61 33.94 -27.31
C GLU A 107 -8.74 33.55 -25.83
N THR A 108 -9.23 34.47 -24.99
CA THR A 108 -9.45 34.21 -23.56
C THR A 108 -10.57 33.18 -23.32
N LEU A 109 -11.66 33.25 -24.09
CA LEU A 109 -12.77 32.32 -23.99
C LEU A 109 -12.40 30.93 -24.52
N VAL A 110 -11.57 30.84 -25.57
CA VAL A 110 -11.03 29.56 -26.06
C VAL A 110 -10.15 28.92 -24.98
N ALA A 111 -9.23 29.68 -24.38
CA ALA A 111 -8.37 29.15 -23.31
C ALA A 111 -9.20 28.63 -22.12
N HIS A 112 -10.25 29.36 -21.72
CA HIS A 112 -11.14 28.92 -20.65
C HIS A 112 -11.95 27.66 -21.03
N ALA A 113 -12.40 27.55 -22.28
CA ALA A 113 -13.07 26.34 -22.75
C ALA A 113 -12.13 25.12 -22.74
N GLU A 114 -10.88 25.30 -23.16
CA GLU A 114 -9.85 24.25 -23.14
C GLU A 114 -9.49 23.82 -21.71
N GLU A 115 -9.43 24.75 -20.76
CA GLU A 115 -9.22 24.46 -19.33
C GLU A 115 -10.36 23.58 -18.78
N LEU A 116 -11.61 23.94 -19.05
CA LEU A 116 -12.77 23.15 -18.60
C LEU A 116 -12.86 21.78 -19.28
N GLU A 117 -12.44 21.67 -20.54
CA GLU A 117 -12.32 20.38 -21.23
C GLU A 117 -11.22 19.50 -20.62
N ALA A 118 -10.08 20.09 -20.23
CA ALA A 118 -9.03 19.39 -19.50
C ALA A 118 -9.52 18.91 -18.13
N ASP A 119 -10.28 19.72 -17.39
CA ASP A 119 -10.88 19.33 -16.11
C ASP A 119 -11.83 18.15 -16.24
N VAL A 120 -12.59 18.06 -17.34
CA VAL A 120 -13.44 16.89 -17.63
C VAL A 120 -12.59 15.64 -17.78
N ILE A 121 -11.53 15.71 -18.57
CA ILE A 121 -10.63 14.58 -18.82
C ILE A 121 -9.96 14.12 -17.52
N VAL A 122 -9.47 15.06 -16.70
CA VAL A 122 -8.85 14.75 -15.40
C VAL A 122 -9.87 14.12 -14.44
N SER A 123 -11.08 14.68 -14.36
CA SER A 123 -12.13 14.15 -13.50
C SER A 123 -12.58 12.75 -13.91
N GLU A 124 -12.66 12.47 -15.22
CA GLU A 124 -12.95 11.13 -15.75
C GLU A 124 -11.84 10.13 -15.44
N ALA A 125 -10.58 10.54 -15.64
CA ALA A 125 -9.42 9.73 -15.30
C ALA A 125 -9.35 9.44 -13.79
N GLU A 126 -9.71 10.40 -12.95
CA GLU A 126 -9.75 10.24 -11.50
C GLU A 126 -10.81 9.21 -11.07
N VAL A 127 -12.00 9.24 -11.68
CA VAL A 127 -13.03 8.21 -11.42
C VAL A 127 -12.52 6.81 -11.76
N ILE A 128 -11.84 6.66 -12.90
CA ILE A 128 -11.27 5.37 -13.31
C ILE A 128 -10.18 4.93 -12.33
N SER A 129 -9.30 5.85 -11.96
CA SER A 129 -8.20 5.59 -11.03
C SER A 129 -8.74 5.13 -9.67
N ARG A 130 -9.70 5.86 -9.08
CA ARG A 130 -10.32 5.51 -7.79
C ARG A 130 -11.05 4.17 -7.81
N LYS A 131 -11.76 3.86 -8.90
CA LYS A 131 -12.39 2.54 -9.05
C LYS A 131 -11.35 1.42 -9.12
N ARG A 132 -10.24 1.64 -9.81
CA ARG A 132 -9.14 0.67 -9.88
C ARG A 132 -8.48 0.47 -8.53
N THR A 133 -8.15 1.54 -7.81
CA THR A 133 -7.57 1.44 -6.47
C THR A 133 -8.49 0.73 -5.49
N ALA A 134 -9.81 1.01 -5.54
CA ALA A 134 -10.80 0.31 -4.72
C ALA A 134 -10.82 -1.20 -5.00
N VAL A 135 -10.76 -1.61 -6.27
CA VAL A 135 -10.69 -3.03 -6.65
C VAL A 135 -9.40 -3.67 -6.16
N ASP A 136 -8.26 -3.02 -6.36
CA ASP A 136 -6.95 -3.54 -5.94
C ASP A 136 -6.87 -3.69 -4.41
N ASN A 137 -7.40 -2.72 -3.66
CA ASN A 137 -7.51 -2.76 -2.21
C ASN A 137 -8.41 -3.92 -1.73
N ARG A 138 -9.52 -4.21 -2.41
CA ARG A 138 -10.37 -5.36 -2.10
C ARG A 138 -9.68 -6.69 -2.38
N GLN A 139 -8.95 -6.79 -3.48
CA GLN A 139 -8.20 -8.01 -3.83
C GLN A 139 -7.10 -8.29 -2.81
N THR A 140 -6.34 -7.26 -2.43
CA THR A 140 -5.29 -7.37 -1.41
C THR A 140 -5.89 -7.70 -0.04
N ALA A 141 -7.00 -7.09 0.35
CA ALA A 141 -7.73 -7.45 1.58
C ALA A 141 -8.20 -8.91 1.56
N ALA A 142 -8.75 -9.40 0.45
CA ALA A 142 -9.15 -10.80 0.29
C ALA A 142 -7.96 -11.76 0.43
N ALA A 143 -6.82 -11.44 -0.20
CA ALA A 143 -5.60 -12.22 -0.09
C ALA A 143 -5.05 -12.27 1.34
N LEU A 144 -5.09 -11.14 2.07
CA LEU A 144 -4.67 -11.10 3.48
C LEU A 144 -5.57 -11.93 4.39
N ARG A 145 -6.89 -11.90 4.18
CA ARG A 145 -7.84 -12.76 4.91
C ARG A 145 -7.58 -14.24 4.63
N ALA A 146 -7.36 -14.61 3.37
CA ALA A 146 -7.03 -16.00 3.00
C ALA A 146 -5.73 -16.46 3.68
N ARG A 147 -4.69 -15.62 3.69
CA ARG A 147 -3.43 -15.90 4.39
C ARG A 147 -3.63 -16.04 5.91
N ALA A 148 -4.44 -15.17 6.52
CA ALA A 148 -4.75 -15.26 7.95
C ALA A 148 -5.45 -16.59 8.30
N VAL A 149 -6.39 -17.04 7.48
CA VAL A 149 -7.07 -18.34 7.65
C VAL A 149 -6.10 -19.50 7.52
N HIS A 150 -5.21 -19.45 6.53
CA HIS A 150 -4.19 -20.47 6.30
C HIS A 150 -3.23 -20.61 7.50
N ILE A 151 -2.77 -19.51 8.08
CA ILE A 151 -1.89 -19.50 9.28
C ILE A 151 -2.56 -20.16 10.49
N VAL A 152 -3.89 -20.08 10.61
CA VAL A 152 -4.64 -20.68 11.73
C VAL A 152 -5.00 -22.14 11.46
N ARG A 153 -5.31 -22.49 10.20
CA ARG A 153 -5.75 -23.85 9.83
C ARG A 153 -4.62 -24.82 9.58
N GLU A 154 -3.51 -24.35 9.02
CA GLU A 154 -2.36 -25.18 8.77
C GLU A 154 -1.42 -25.08 9.96
N PRO A 155 -1.29 -26.14 10.78
CA PRO A 155 -0.17 -26.20 11.70
C PRO A 155 1.11 -26.09 10.85
N PRO A 156 2.12 -25.33 11.29
CA PRO A 156 3.36 -25.19 10.53
C PRO A 156 3.86 -26.58 10.13
N PRO A 157 4.19 -26.80 8.83
CA PRO A 157 4.68 -28.10 8.39
C PRO A 157 5.89 -28.46 9.25
N ASP A 158 5.78 -29.59 9.92
CA ASP A 158 6.81 -30.22 10.73
C ASP A 158 7.30 -29.50 11.99
N ALA A 159 6.50 -29.60 13.06
CA ALA A 159 7.08 -29.82 14.40
C ALA A 159 7.51 -31.29 14.62
N THR A 160 7.51 -32.12 13.56
CA THR A 160 7.84 -33.55 13.54
C THR A 160 9.14 -33.90 12.80
N SER A 161 9.84 -32.91 12.23
CA SER A 161 11.14 -33.12 11.56
C SER A 161 12.32 -32.49 12.33
N GLN A 162 12.31 -32.65 13.65
CA GLN A 162 13.50 -32.52 14.51
C GLN A 162 13.61 -33.74 15.42
N ASN A 163 13.68 -34.94 14.83
CA ASN A 163 14.26 -36.11 15.51
C ASN A 163 15.80 -35.98 15.60
N GLY A 164 16.26 -34.85 16.14
CA GLY A 164 17.68 -34.52 16.23
C GLY A 164 17.90 -33.19 16.94
N ALA A 165 17.81 -33.21 18.27
CA ALA A 165 18.55 -32.34 19.19
C ALA A 165 18.69 -30.82 18.87
N SER A 166 17.65 -30.15 18.35
CA SER A 166 17.61 -28.69 18.30
C SER A 166 16.52 -28.18 19.22
N CYS A 167 16.92 -27.75 20.42
CA CYS A 167 16.05 -27.12 21.41
C CYS A 167 15.78 -25.64 21.13
N ASP A 168 16.02 -25.19 19.91
CA ASP A 168 15.79 -23.83 19.46
C ASP A 168 14.67 -23.80 18.40
N PRO A 169 13.53 -23.15 18.66
CA PRO A 169 13.13 -22.49 19.92
C PRO A 169 12.73 -23.50 21.02
N PRO A 170 12.92 -23.15 22.32
CA PRO A 170 12.60 -24.04 23.45
C PRO A 170 11.09 -24.12 23.74
N PHE A 171 10.27 -23.68 22.79
CA PHE A 171 8.83 -23.63 22.89
C PHE A 171 8.17 -23.85 21.53
N ARG A 172 6.92 -24.34 21.57
CA ARG A 172 6.03 -24.43 20.41
C ARG A 172 4.68 -23.81 20.73
N PHE A 173 3.92 -23.44 19.71
CA PHE A 173 2.53 -23.01 19.88
C PHE A 173 1.58 -24.20 19.68
N THR A 174 0.53 -24.28 20.50
CA THR A 174 -0.60 -25.19 20.23
C THR A 174 -1.42 -24.70 19.05
N ALA A 175 -2.31 -25.55 18.53
CA ALA A 175 -3.33 -25.15 17.57
C ALA A 175 -4.17 -23.96 18.10
N ASP A 176 -4.38 -23.89 19.42
CA ASP A 176 -5.07 -22.77 20.10
C ASP A 176 -4.18 -21.51 20.29
N GLY A 177 -2.93 -21.51 19.83
CA GLY A 177 -2.00 -20.39 19.95
C GLY A 177 -1.35 -20.20 21.33
N ARG A 178 -1.45 -21.19 22.23
CA ARG A 178 -0.78 -21.14 23.55
C ARG A 178 0.68 -21.56 23.42
N LYS A 179 1.57 -20.80 24.05
CA LYS A 179 3.01 -21.11 24.12
C LYS A 179 3.24 -22.26 25.11
N ILE A 180 3.82 -23.36 24.65
CA ILE A 180 4.22 -24.52 25.48
C ILE A 180 5.72 -24.67 25.41
N TYR A 181 6.38 -24.69 26.57
CA TYR A 181 7.82 -24.91 26.69
C TYR A 181 8.15 -26.41 26.62
N ARG A 182 9.20 -26.76 25.88
CA ARG A 182 9.75 -28.12 25.81
C ARG A 182 10.64 -28.36 27.01
N ILE A 183 10.17 -29.14 27.99
CA ILE A 183 10.88 -29.36 29.26
C ILE A 183 12.23 -30.07 29.00
N GLU A 184 12.31 -30.93 27.96
CA GLU A 184 13.57 -31.54 27.52
C GLU A 184 14.67 -30.53 27.14
N CYS A 185 14.33 -29.25 26.91
CA CYS A 185 15.26 -28.20 26.51
C CYS A 185 15.84 -27.37 27.67
N PHE A 186 15.44 -27.65 28.91
CA PHE A 186 15.90 -26.92 30.10
C PHE A 186 16.80 -27.76 31.00
N ARG A 187 17.35 -28.87 30.49
CA ARG A 187 18.14 -29.84 31.25
C ARG A 187 19.64 -29.67 31.04
#